data_AF-A0A915HNC7-F1
#
_entry.id   AF-A0A915HNC7-F1
#
_cell.length_a   1.000
_cell.length_b   1.000
_cell.length_c   1.000
_cell.angle_alpha   90.00
_cell.angle_beta   90.00
_cell.angle_gamma   90.00
#
_symmetry.space_group_name_H-M   'P 1'
#
loop_
_entity.id
_entity.type
_entity.pdbx_description
1 polymer ?
#
loop_
_entity_poly.entity_id
_entity_poly.type
_entity_poly.pdbx_seq_one_letter_code
_entity_poly.pdbx_strand_id
1 'polypeptide(L)'
;MSASTKKKYVEQEATYDLVLPEPPNFIGRILAGRGNNLHEIESENGEQFLVSMPTKFRKSVWVKRGDFVLCEPIVEGDKVRAEITRVLLKDNIKLV
;
A
#
# COMPACT_ATOMS: atom_id res chain seq x y z
N MET A 1 21.76 15.90 -4.45
CA MET A 1 20.35 16.29 -4.69
C MET A 1 19.56 16.15 -3.38
N SER A 2 18.81 17.18 -2.99
CA SER A 2 18.22 17.29 -1.63
C SER A 2 17.05 16.31 -1.41
N ALA A 3 16.89 15.86 -0.17
CA ALA A 3 15.81 14.95 0.25
C ALA A 3 14.41 15.52 0.01
N SER A 4 14.29 16.85 -0.04
CA SER A 4 13.02 17.57 -0.20
C SER A 4 12.45 17.44 -1.61
N THR A 5 13.31 17.45 -2.64
CA THR A 5 12.85 17.27 -4.04
C THR A 5 12.32 15.84 -4.25
N LYS A 6 12.96 14.82 -3.66
CA LYS A 6 12.52 13.42 -3.77
C LYS A 6 11.10 13.20 -3.23
N LYS A 7 10.72 13.84 -2.12
CA LYS A 7 9.37 13.70 -1.54
C LYS A 7 8.28 14.16 -2.50
N LYS A 8 8.48 15.30 -3.16
CA LYS A 8 7.51 15.86 -4.11
C LYS A 8 7.28 14.94 -5.33
N TYR A 9 8.33 14.30 -5.82
CA TYR A 9 8.21 13.32 -6.91
C TYR A 9 7.51 12.03 -6.47
N VAL A 10 7.77 11.54 -5.25
CA VAL A 10 7.11 10.34 -4.71
C VAL A 10 5.60 10.59 -4.49
N GLU A 11 5.22 11.77 -4.01
CA GLU A 11 3.81 12.16 -3.86
C GLU A 11 3.12 12.29 -5.23
N GLN A 12 3.77 12.87 -6.24
CA GLN A 12 3.21 12.95 -7.59
C GLN A 12 3.08 11.58 -8.28
N GLU A 13 4.09 10.70 -8.21
CA GLU A 13 4.01 9.34 -8.77
C GLU A 13 2.93 8.50 -8.09
N ALA A 14 2.77 8.63 -6.77
CA ALA A 14 1.73 7.91 -6.04
C ALA A 14 0.31 8.36 -6.43
N THR A 15 0.16 9.60 -6.90
CA THR A 15 -1.15 10.22 -7.17
C THR A 15 -1.62 10.04 -8.62
N TYR A 16 -0.74 9.99 -9.62
CA TYR A 16 -1.12 10.14 -11.03
C TYR A 16 -1.07 8.89 -11.91
N ASP A 17 -0.41 7.83 -11.49
CA ASP A 17 -0.29 6.61 -12.30
C ASP A 17 -1.41 5.62 -11.91
N LEU A 18 -2.48 5.65 -12.69
CA LEU A 18 -3.55 4.65 -12.69
C LEU A 18 -2.99 3.33 -13.24
N VAL A 19 -2.22 2.62 -12.42
CA VAL A 19 -1.69 1.30 -12.78
C VAL A 19 -2.78 0.27 -12.57
N LEU A 20 -3.24 -0.34 -13.66
CA LEU A 20 -4.06 -1.55 -13.64
C LEU A 20 -3.34 -2.62 -12.81
N PRO A 21 -4.04 -3.35 -11.92
CA PRO A 21 -3.40 -4.39 -11.13
C PRO A 21 -2.88 -5.49 -12.06
N GLU A 22 -1.57 -5.48 -12.33
CA GLU A 22 -0.91 -6.60 -12.97
C GLU A 22 -0.83 -7.77 -11.97
N PRO A 23 -1.14 -9.02 -12.38
CA PRO A 23 -0.95 -10.18 -11.53
C PRO A 23 0.53 -10.28 -11.12
N PRO A 24 0.87 -10.50 -9.83
CA PRO A 24 0.06 -11.11 -8.77
C PRO A 24 -0.56 -10.13 -7.75
N ASN A 25 -0.68 -8.84 -8.08
CA ASN A 25 -1.12 -7.82 -7.13
C ASN A 25 -2.60 -7.97 -6.75
N PHE A 26 -2.94 -7.64 -5.51
CA PHE A 26 -4.30 -7.65 -4.98
C PHE A 26 -4.59 -6.40 -4.17
N ILE A 27 -5.88 -6.12 -3.96
CA ILE A 27 -6.33 -4.97 -3.18
C ILE A 27 -6.64 -5.41 -1.75
N GLY A 28 -6.04 -4.72 -0.79
CA GLY A 28 -6.28 -4.90 0.64
C GLY A 28 -6.89 -3.66 1.27
N ARG A 29 -7.78 -3.85 2.24
CA ARG A 29 -8.33 -2.77 3.08
C ARG A 29 -7.58 -2.71 4.41
N ILE A 30 -7.12 -1.54 4.81
CA ILE A 30 -6.42 -1.37 6.09
C ILE A 30 -7.40 -1.44 7.26
N LEU A 31 -7.11 -2.33 8.20
CA LEU A 31 -7.83 -2.44 9.48
C LEU A 31 -7.14 -1.64 10.57
N ALA A 32 -5.84 -1.85 10.75
CA ALA A 32 -5.07 -1.23 11.82
C ALA A 32 -3.57 -1.15 11.48
N GLY A 33 -2.84 -0.26 12.14
CA GLY A 33 -1.38 -0.27 12.13
C GLY A 33 -0.85 -1.05 13.34
N ARG A 34 -0.02 -2.08 13.13
CA ARG A 34 0.58 -2.90 14.20
C ARG A 34 1.91 -2.35 14.72
N GLY A 35 2.34 -1.19 14.23
CA GLY A 35 3.64 -0.60 14.55
C GLY A 35 4.78 -1.18 13.71
N ASN A 36 5.97 -0.57 13.77
CA ASN A 36 7.15 -0.98 12.99
C ASN A 36 6.94 -1.04 11.45
N ASN A 37 6.16 -0.11 10.89
CA ASN A 37 5.79 -0.08 9.45
C ASN A 37 5.03 -1.33 8.97
N LEU A 38 4.42 -2.08 9.91
CA LEU A 38 3.49 -3.16 9.62
C LEU A 38 2.06 -2.66 9.72
N HIS A 39 1.26 -3.03 8.72
CA HIS A 39 -0.16 -2.73 8.65
C HIS A 39 -0.93 -4.03 8.57
N GLU A 40 -2.01 -4.12 9.33
CA GLU A 40 -2.96 -5.21 9.28
C GLU A 40 -4.00 -4.86 8.23
N ILE A 41 -4.09 -5.69 7.19
CA ILE A 41 -5.04 -5.53 6.10
C ILE A 41 -5.97 -6.72 6.03
N GLU A 42 -7.12 -6.47 5.41
CA GLU A 42 -8.11 -7.46 5.04
C GLU A 42 -8.12 -7.58 3.51
N SER A 43 -7.92 -8.80 3.01
CA SER A 43 -8.02 -9.09 1.59
C SER A 43 -9.48 -9.28 1.16
N GLU A 44 -9.74 -9.31 -0.15
CA GLU A 44 -11.07 -9.59 -0.71
C GLU A 44 -11.70 -10.91 -0.20
N ASN A 45 -10.86 -11.87 0.19
CA ASN A 45 -11.30 -13.15 0.77
C ASN A 45 -11.68 -13.07 2.26
N GLY A 46 -11.58 -11.89 2.89
CA GLY A 46 -11.81 -11.70 4.32
C GLY A 46 -10.67 -12.19 5.21
N GLU A 47 -9.56 -12.64 4.64
CA GLU A 47 -8.36 -12.99 5.40
C GLU A 47 -7.63 -11.74 5.88
N GLN A 48 -7.23 -11.77 7.15
CA GLN A 48 -6.47 -10.72 7.79
C GLN A 48 -5.00 -11.12 7.92
N PHE A 49 -4.11 -10.30 7.42
CA PHE A 49 -2.68 -10.53 7.53
C PHE A 49 -1.89 -9.24 7.62
N LEU A 50 -0.62 -9.39 8.00
CA LEU A 50 0.30 -8.26 8.10
C LEU A 50 0.97 -8.02 6.75
N VAL A 51 1.04 -6.74 6.41
CA VAL A 51 1.78 -6.24 5.26
C VAL A 51 2.83 -5.25 5.69
N SER A 52 3.96 -5.32 4.99
CA SER A 52 5.06 -4.37 5.17
C SER A 52 4.88 -3.17 4.25
N MET A 53 5.22 -1.99 4.75
CA MET A 53 5.30 -0.78 3.93
C MET A 53 6.71 -0.60 3.36
N PRO A 54 6.87 -0.42 2.02
CA PRO A 54 8.15 -0.22 1.40
C PRO A 54 8.82 1.05 1.90
N THR A 55 10.15 1.04 1.89
CA THR A 55 10.98 2.16 2.36
C THR A 55 10.73 3.47 1.61
N LYS A 56 10.28 3.42 0.34
CA LYS A 56 9.92 4.59 -0.49
C LYS A 56 8.76 5.41 0.11
N PHE A 57 7.81 4.74 0.76
CA PHE A 57 6.61 5.39 1.31
C PHE A 57 6.71 5.69 2.82
N ARG A 58 7.71 5.12 3.51
CA ARG A 58 8.00 5.44 4.91
C ARG A 58 8.30 6.94 5.02
N LYS A 59 7.41 7.70 5.69
CA LYS A 59 7.46 9.17 5.91
C LYS A 59 6.91 10.05 4.78
N SER A 60 6.34 9.47 3.73
CA SER A 60 5.73 10.23 2.63
C SER A 60 4.23 9.99 2.54
N VAL A 61 3.75 8.78 2.88
CA VAL A 61 2.33 8.44 2.81
C VAL A 61 1.83 8.03 4.19
N TRP A 62 0.71 8.61 4.60
CA TRP A 62 -0.03 8.22 5.79
C TRP A 62 -1.27 7.47 5.38
N VAL A 63 -1.40 6.24 5.86
CA VAL A 63 -2.58 5.40 5.67
C VAL A 63 -3.44 5.38 6.93
N LYS A 64 -4.75 5.41 6.75
CA LYS A 64 -5.75 5.34 7.83
C LYS A 64 -6.57 4.05 7.71
N ARG A 65 -7.27 3.70 8.80
CA ARG A 65 -8.23 2.60 8.80
C ARG A 65 -9.32 2.87 7.76
N GLY A 66 -9.61 1.88 6.92
CA GLY A 66 -10.58 1.97 5.84
C GLY A 66 -10.02 2.48 4.52
N ASP A 67 -8.74 2.84 4.45
CA ASP A 67 -8.08 3.09 3.18
C ASP A 67 -7.78 1.77 2.46
N PHE A 68 -7.71 1.84 1.14
CA PHE A 68 -7.35 0.72 0.30
C PHE A 68 -5.89 0.83 -0.14
N VAL A 69 -5.23 -0.31 -0.24
CA VAL A 69 -3.84 -0.42 -0.67
C VAL A 69 -3.72 -1.52 -1.70
N LEU A 70 -2.82 -1.31 -2.66
CA LEU A 70 -2.37 -2.35 -3.58
C LEU A 70 -1.21 -3.07 -2.93
N CYS A 71 -1.33 -4.39 -2.83
CA CYS A 71 -0.34 -5.25 -2.21
C CYS A 71 0.13 -6.33 -3.19
N GLU A 72 1.39 -6.69 -3.08
CA GLU A 72 2.00 -7.80 -3.82
C GLU A 72 2.25 -8.96 -2.83
N PRO A 73 1.71 -10.17 -3.10
CA PRO A 73 1.82 -11.30 -2.19
C PRO A 73 3.25 -11.84 -2.19
N ILE A 74 3.77 -12.14 -1.00
CA ILE A 74 5.08 -12.74 -0.78
C ILE A 74 4.85 -14.19 -0.35
N VAL A 75 5.21 -15.14 -1.22
CA VAL A 75 5.02 -16.58 -0.98
C VAL A 75 5.89 -17.08 0.18
N GLU A 76 7.03 -16.43 0.45
CA GLU A 76 8.00 -16.78 1.49
C GLU A 76 7.71 -16.12 2.87
N GLY A 77 6.56 -15.44 2.99
CA GLY A 77 6.21 -14.66 4.17
C GLY A 77 5.56 -15.47 5.29
N ASP A 78 6.27 -15.68 6.41
CA ASP A 78 5.74 -16.42 7.57
C ASP A 78 4.65 -15.60 8.32
N LYS A 79 5.02 -14.40 8.79
CA LYS A 79 4.09 -13.45 9.46
C LYS A 79 3.65 -12.29 8.58
N VAL A 80 4.49 -11.87 7.65
CA VAL A 80 4.22 -10.77 6.71
C VAL A 80 3.99 -11.40 5.35
N ARG A 81 2.74 -11.42 4.90
CA ARG A 81 2.33 -12.18 3.70
C ARG A 81 2.35 -11.35 2.42
N ALA A 82 2.46 -10.03 2.52
CA ALA A 82 2.54 -9.17 1.35
C ALA A 82 3.25 -7.85 1.65
N GLU A 83 3.66 -7.16 0.58
CA GLU A 83 4.23 -5.81 0.62
C GLU A 83 3.29 -4.81 -0.04
N ILE A 84 3.17 -3.60 0.52
CA ILE A 84 2.31 -2.55 -0.05
C ILE A 84 3.02 -1.89 -1.22
N THR A 85 2.63 -2.16 -2.45
CA THR A 85 3.22 -1.49 -3.62
C THR A 85 2.75 -0.04 -3.73
N ARG A 86 1.48 0.24 -3.43
CA ARG A 86 0.87 1.58 -3.58
C ARG A 86 -0.34 1.77 -2.68
N VAL A 87 -0.66 3.02 -2.35
CA VAL A 87 -1.89 3.38 -1.61
C VAL A 87 -2.93 3.88 -2.59
N LEU A 88 -4.14 3.32 -2.54
CA LEU A 88 -5.25 3.69 -3.40
C LEU A 88 -6.06 4.80 -2.72
N LEU A 89 -5.97 6.01 -3.27
CA LEU A 89 -6.79 7.15 -2.83
C LEU A 89 -8.23 6.98 -3.33
N LYS A 90 -9.21 7.54 -2.62
CA LYS A 90 -10.64 7.46 -2.98
C LYS A 90 -10.95 7.96 -4.41
N ASP A 91 -10.15 8.87 -4.94
CA ASP A 91 -10.29 9.35 -6.32
C ASP A 91 -9.92 8.27 -7.37
N ASN A 92 -9.09 7.29 -7.01
CA ASN A 92 -8.71 6.18 -7.90
C ASN A 92 -9.78 5.07 -7.96
N ILE A 93 -10.76 5.08 -7.06
CA ILE A 93 -11.81 4.04 -6.95
C ILE A 93 -13.02 4.36 -7.87
N LYS A 94 -13.05 5.54 -8.51
CA LYS A 94 -14.20 6.01 -9.31
C LYS A 94 -14.17 5.68 -10.80
N LEU A 95 -13.17 4.96 -11.30
CA LEU A 95 -13.10 4.56 -12.71
C LEU A 95 -13.63 3.14 -12.93
N VAL A 96 -14.90 2.91 -12.59
CA VAL A 96 -15.75 1.87 -13.18
C VAL A 96 -17.17 2.42 -13.33
#